data_AF-W1RRU9-F1
#
_entry.id   AF-W1RRU9-F1
#
_cell.length_a   1.000
_cell.length_b   1.000
_cell.length_c   1.000
_cell.angle_alpha   90.00
_cell.angle_beta   90.00
_cell.angle_gamma   90.00
#
_symmetry.space_group_name_H-M   'P 1'
#
loop_
_entity.id
_entity.type
_entity.pdbx_description
1 polymer ?
#
loop_
_entity_poly.entity_id
_entity_poly.type
_entity_poly.pdbx_seq_one_letter_code
_entity_poly.pdbx_strand_id
1 'polypeptide(L)'
;MGLLTQTSQIDARALINEYDLTNLKAHSAFMQGQESATSELYLQAFELSFRLLSRHDVTTETLRLSVNACLNCFDFCPPPNDNDERHYLALTAHKLDRIVSSHLPRDLRSCALTAYAEIARLCYQLAQKEAAVTSQKVVEQCQDCWERYCSELIPSH
;
A
#
# COMPACT_ATOMS: atom_id res chain seq x y z
N MET A 1 -7.95 -3.99 30.36
CA MET A 1 -7.23 -3.82 29.08
C MET A 1 -7.52 -4.92 28.05
N GLY A 2 -8.09 -6.10 28.39
CA GLY A 2 -8.26 -7.20 27.42
C GLY A 2 -9.38 -7.06 26.36
N LEU A 3 -10.45 -6.30 26.62
CA LEU A 3 -11.60 -6.19 25.70
C LEU A 3 -11.29 -5.39 24.41
N LEU A 4 -10.54 -4.28 24.52
CA LEU A 4 -10.22 -3.43 23.37
C LEU A 4 -9.29 -4.11 22.37
N THR A 5 -8.31 -4.88 22.85
CA THR A 5 -7.37 -5.62 21.99
C THR A 5 -8.08 -6.75 21.24
N GLN A 6 -9.04 -7.41 21.88
CA GLN A 6 -9.78 -8.52 21.29
C GLN A 6 -10.76 -8.05 20.22
N THR A 7 -11.48 -6.94 20.45
CA THR A 7 -12.34 -6.31 19.42
C THR A 7 -11.49 -5.81 18.24
N SER A 8 -10.36 -5.15 18.51
CA SER A 8 -9.44 -4.67 17.46
C SER A 8 -8.96 -5.81 16.56
N GLN A 9 -8.59 -6.96 17.13
CA GLN A 9 -8.14 -8.13 16.37
C GLN A 9 -9.26 -8.78 15.54
N ILE A 10 -10.48 -8.85 16.09
CA ILE A 10 -11.65 -9.38 15.36
C ILE A 10 -11.94 -8.49 14.13
N ASP A 11 -11.87 -7.17 14.29
CA ASP A 11 -12.08 -6.22 13.20
C ASP A 11 -10.98 -6.32 12.12
N ALA A 12 -9.72 -6.51 12.52
CA ALA A 12 -8.62 -6.70 11.56
C ALA A 12 -8.78 -7.99 10.75
N ARG A 13 -9.18 -9.09 11.41
CA ARG A 13 -9.37 -10.37 10.74
C ARG A 13 -10.54 -10.34 9.76
N ALA A 14 -11.62 -9.65 10.12
CA ALA A 14 -12.76 -9.45 9.23
C ALA A 14 -12.34 -8.69 7.97
N LEU A 15 -11.58 -7.60 8.11
CA LEU A 15 -11.06 -6.82 6.98
C LEU A 15 -10.11 -7.61 6.08
N ILE A 16 -9.24 -8.46 6.65
CA ILE A 16 -8.35 -9.33 5.86
C ILE A 16 -9.18 -10.34 5.04
N ASN A 17 -10.17 -10.99 5.66
CA ASN A 17 -11.03 -11.93 4.95
C ASN A 17 -11.83 -11.24 3.84
N GLU A 18 -12.30 -10.01 4.07
CA GLU A 18 -13.02 -9.21 3.07
C GLU A 18 -12.08 -8.81 1.92
N TYR A 19 -10.84 -8.45 2.22
CA TYR A 19 -9.79 -8.17 1.23
C TYR A 19 -9.53 -9.39 0.34
N ASP A 20 -9.31 -10.57 0.94
CA ASP A 20 -9.02 -11.81 0.21
C ASP A 20 -10.18 -12.20 -0.70
N LEU A 21 -11.42 -12.12 -0.19
CA LEU A 21 -12.63 -12.40 -0.99
C LEU A 21 -12.77 -11.41 -2.15
N THR A 22 -12.50 -10.13 -1.91
CA THR A 22 -12.60 -9.08 -2.94
C THR A 22 -11.56 -9.28 -4.03
N ASN A 23 -10.32 -9.60 -3.67
CA ASN A 23 -9.27 -9.95 -4.64
C ASN A 23 -9.63 -11.19 -5.47
N LEU A 24 -10.21 -12.23 -4.85
CA LEU A 24 -10.64 -13.41 -5.57
C LEU A 24 -11.73 -13.08 -6.60
N LYS A 25 -12.69 -12.22 -6.22
CA LYS A 25 -13.72 -11.73 -7.13
C LYS A 25 -13.12 -10.90 -8.27
N ALA A 26 -12.17 -10.01 -7.97
CA ALA A 26 -11.48 -9.20 -8.98
C ALA A 26 -10.78 -10.10 -10.01
N HIS A 27 -10.06 -11.11 -9.54
CA HIS A 27 -9.39 -12.06 -10.42
C HIS A 27 -10.38 -12.89 -11.25
N SER A 28 -11.50 -13.31 -10.66
CA SER A 28 -12.57 -14.00 -11.41
C SER A 28 -13.18 -13.10 -12.49
N ALA A 29 -13.41 -11.82 -12.21
CA ALA A 29 -13.93 -10.85 -13.18
C ALA A 29 -12.94 -10.65 -14.34
N PHE A 30 -11.64 -10.56 -14.03
CA PHE A 30 -10.57 -10.47 -15.02
C PHE A 30 -10.58 -11.69 -15.96
N MET A 31 -10.64 -12.90 -15.40
CA MET A 31 -10.70 -14.14 -16.19
C MET A 31 -11.95 -14.24 -17.08
N GLN A 32 -13.01 -13.49 -16.77
CA GLN A 32 -14.24 -13.40 -17.56
C GLN A 32 -14.23 -12.23 -18.56
N GLY A 33 -13.14 -11.46 -18.64
CA GLY A 33 -13.01 -10.31 -19.53
C GLY A 33 -13.83 -9.08 -19.08
N GLN A 34 -14.21 -9.00 -17.79
CA GLN A 34 -15.02 -7.91 -17.26
C GLN A 34 -14.12 -6.79 -16.72
N GLU A 35 -13.55 -5.98 -17.60
CA GLU A 35 -12.54 -4.96 -17.25
C GLU A 35 -13.04 -3.94 -16.20
N SER A 36 -14.24 -3.36 -16.39
CA SER A 36 -14.78 -2.38 -15.43
C SER A 36 -14.97 -2.97 -14.04
N ALA A 37 -15.55 -4.18 -13.95
CA ALA A 37 -15.75 -4.86 -12.67
C ALA A 37 -14.41 -5.26 -12.02
N THR A 38 -13.42 -5.64 -12.83
CA THR A 38 -12.06 -5.95 -12.37
C THR A 38 -11.44 -4.73 -11.69
N SER A 39 -11.46 -3.57 -12.37
CA SER A 39 -10.91 -2.34 -11.82
C SER A 39 -11.62 -1.91 -10.54
N GLU A 40 -12.96 -1.93 -10.52
CA GLU A 40 -13.73 -1.57 -9.34
C GLU A 40 -13.42 -2.46 -8.13
N LEU A 41 -13.32 -3.77 -8.34
CA LEU A 41 -13.02 -4.72 -7.27
C LEU A 41 -11.59 -4.56 -6.75
N TYR A 42 -10.60 -4.32 -7.62
CA TYR A 42 -9.23 -4.05 -7.15
C TYR A 42 -9.12 -2.73 -6.39
N LEU A 43 -9.84 -1.68 -6.80
CA LEU A 43 -9.92 -0.43 -6.03
C LEU A 43 -10.57 -0.65 -4.65
N GLN A 44 -11.62 -1.48 -4.56
CA GLN A 44 -12.21 -1.86 -3.28
C GLN A 44 -11.22 -2.65 -2.40
N ALA A 45 -10.47 -3.59 -2.98
CA ALA A 45 -9.42 -4.31 -2.26
C ALA A 45 -8.33 -3.36 -1.76
N PHE A 46 -7.95 -2.36 -2.56
CA PHE A 46 -7.06 -1.29 -2.12
C PHE A 46 -7.62 -0.54 -0.91
N GLU A 47 -8.88 -0.09 -0.95
CA GLU A 47 -9.51 0.63 0.18
C GLU A 47 -9.49 -0.20 1.47
N LEU A 48 -9.77 -1.51 1.40
CA LEU A 48 -9.69 -2.42 2.54
C LEU A 48 -8.24 -2.53 3.08
N SER A 49 -7.26 -2.69 2.19
CA SER A 49 -5.85 -2.74 2.58
C SER A 49 -5.36 -1.43 3.20
N PHE A 50 -5.86 -0.29 2.72
CA PHE A 50 -5.50 1.03 3.21
C PHE A 50 -6.12 1.31 4.58
N ARG A 51 -7.35 0.83 4.82
CA ARG A 51 -7.98 0.82 6.13
C ARG A 51 -7.15 0.00 7.11
N LEU A 52 -6.68 -1.19 6.72
CA LEU A 52 -5.78 -2.00 7.54
C LEU A 52 -4.48 -1.25 7.86
N LEU A 53 -3.85 -0.64 6.86
CA LEU A 53 -2.60 0.13 7.01
C LEU A 53 -2.75 1.36 7.92
N SER A 54 -3.94 1.93 7.99
CA SER A 54 -4.24 3.11 8.80
C SER A 54 -4.52 2.80 10.27
N ARG A 55 -4.50 1.53 10.68
CA ARG A 55 -4.75 1.13 12.06
C ARG A 55 -3.52 1.35 12.95
N HIS A 56 -3.76 1.40 14.26
CA HIS A 56 -2.70 1.56 15.26
C HIS A 56 -1.87 0.28 15.46
N ASP A 57 -2.44 -0.88 15.11
CA ASP A 57 -1.85 -2.22 15.24
C ASP A 57 -1.36 -2.74 13.87
N VAL A 58 -0.67 -1.90 13.10
CA VAL A 58 -0.10 -2.29 11.80
C VAL A 58 0.92 -3.43 11.95
N THR A 59 0.86 -4.40 11.04
CA THR A 59 1.73 -5.58 11.01
C THR A 59 2.47 -5.66 9.67
N THR A 60 3.48 -6.53 9.60
CA THR A 60 4.19 -6.82 8.35
C THR A 60 3.27 -7.43 7.29
N GLU A 61 2.26 -8.20 7.70
CA GLU A 61 1.22 -8.72 6.82
C GLU A 61 0.44 -7.56 6.18
N THR A 62 -0.01 -6.59 6.98
CA THR A 62 -0.72 -5.41 6.48
C THR A 62 0.11 -4.63 5.47
N LEU A 63 1.41 -4.42 5.72
CA LEU A 63 2.31 -3.76 4.76
C LEU A 63 2.34 -4.50 3.42
N ARG A 64 2.46 -5.83 3.46
CA ARG A 64 2.46 -6.68 2.27
C ARG A 64 1.14 -6.60 1.51
N LEU A 65 -0.01 -6.62 2.21
CA LEU A 65 -1.33 -6.51 1.59
C LEU A 65 -1.50 -5.17 0.86
N SER A 66 -1.05 -4.07 1.45
CA SER A 66 -1.12 -2.74 0.82
C SER A 66 -0.28 -2.65 -0.44
N VAL A 67 0.95 -3.19 -0.43
CA VAL A 67 1.80 -3.25 -1.64
C VAL A 67 1.14 -4.09 -2.73
N ASN A 68 0.64 -5.27 -2.40
CA ASN A 68 -0.05 -6.14 -3.36
C ASN A 68 -1.30 -5.47 -3.95
N ALA A 69 -2.06 -4.75 -3.13
CA ALA A 69 -3.23 -4.02 -3.60
C ALA A 69 -2.85 -2.90 -4.58
N CYS A 70 -1.80 -2.14 -4.27
CA CYS A 70 -1.27 -1.13 -5.20
C CYS A 70 -0.76 -1.75 -6.51
N LEU A 71 -0.09 -2.90 -6.46
CA LEU A 71 0.36 -3.61 -7.66
C LEU A 71 -0.82 -4.05 -8.52
N ASN A 72 -1.84 -4.66 -7.92
CA ASN A 72 -3.05 -5.04 -8.65
C ASN A 72 -3.75 -3.83 -9.28
N CYS A 73 -3.87 -2.71 -8.55
CA CYS A 73 -4.42 -1.49 -9.14
C CYS A 73 -3.54 -0.95 -10.29
N PHE A 74 -2.22 -1.08 -10.18
CA PHE A 74 -1.30 -0.65 -11.23
C PHE A 74 -1.44 -1.46 -12.51
N ASP A 75 -1.68 -2.77 -12.39
CA ASP A 75 -1.79 -3.68 -13.54
C ASP A 75 -3.19 -3.67 -14.17
N PHE A 76 -4.24 -3.47 -13.38
CA PHE A 76 -5.62 -3.72 -13.81
C PHE A 76 -6.58 -2.51 -13.74
N CYS A 77 -6.15 -1.37 -13.19
CA CYS A 77 -6.94 -0.15 -13.17
C CYS A 77 -6.38 0.90 -14.13
N PRO A 78 -7.20 1.89 -14.54
CA PRO A 78 -6.69 3.09 -15.19
C PRO A 78 -5.61 3.77 -14.31
N PRO A 79 -4.59 4.38 -14.92
CA PRO A 79 -3.56 5.09 -14.17
C PRO A 79 -4.19 6.18 -13.28
N PRO A 80 -3.77 6.31 -12.01
CA PRO A 80 -4.23 7.40 -11.17
C PRO A 80 -3.71 8.72 -11.74
N ASN A 81 -4.56 9.74 -11.74
CA ASN A 81 -4.20 11.07 -12.25
C ASN A 81 -3.83 12.02 -11.10
N ASP A 82 -3.17 13.13 -11.41
CA ASP A 82 -2.71 14.11 -10.40
C ASP A 82 -3.84 14.82 -9.64
N ASN A 83 -5.08 14.77 -10.16
CA ASN A 83 -6.26 15.33 -9.51
C ASN A 83 -7.06 14.26 -8.74
N ASP A 84 -6.59 13.02 -8.71
CA ASP A 84 -7.29 11.92 -8.07
C ASP A 84 -7.05 11.95 -6.56
N GLU A 85 -8.07 12.36 -5.81
CA GLU A 85 -8.07 12.30 -4.34
C GLU A 85 -7.82 10.88 -3.81
N ARG A 86 -8.03 9.85 -4.64
CA ARG A 86 -7.79 8.44 -4.33
C ARG A 86 -6.55 7.88 -5.00
N HIS A 87 -5.54 8.72 -5.29
CA HIS A 87 -4.26 8.26 -5.84
C HIS A 87 -3.59 7.21 -4.92
N TYR A 88 -3.83 5.94 -5.22
CA TYR A 88 -3.55 4.82 -4.30
C TYR A 88 -2.06 4.69 -3.96
N LEU A 89 -1.16 4.96 -4.91
CA LEU A 89 0.28 4.98 -4.66
C LEU A 89 0.69 6.10 -3.69
N ALA A 90 0.23 7.34 -3.92
CA ALA A 90 0.57 8.48 -3.08
C ALA A 90 0.01 8.34 -1.65
N LEU A 91 -1.22 7.85 -1.52
CA LEU A 91 -1.82 7.56 -0.22
C LEU A 91 -1.02 6.51 0.56
N THR A 92 -0.66 5.42 -0.10
CA THR A 92 0.12 4.34 0.52
C THR A 92 1.52 4.81 0.90
N ALA A 93 2.21 5.52 0.00
CA ALA A 93 3.50 6.15 0.25
C ALA A 93 3.49 7.02 1.50
N HIS A 94 2.49 7.90 1.63
CA HIS A 94 2.37 8.78 2.80
C HIS A 94 2.21 8.00 4.11
N LYS A 95 1.48 6.88 4.10
CA LYS A 95 1.35 6.02 5.30
C LYS A 95 2.65 5.31 5.63
N LEU A 96 3.35 4.80 4.62
CA LEU A 96 4.62 4.10 4.80
C LEU A 96 5.69 5.03 5.36
N ASP A 97 5.81 6.25 4.83
CA ASP A 97 6.73 7.27 5.36
C ASP A 97 6.52 7.53 6.86
N ARG A 98 5.26 7.66 7.27
CA ARG A 98 4.89 7.83 8.68
C ARG A 98 5.29 6.63 9.54
N ILE A 99 5.18 5.41 9.01
CA ILE A 99 5.59 4.19 9.73
C ILE A 99 7.11 4.17 9.86
N VAL A 100 7.85 4.42 8.79
CA VAL A 100 9.33 4.46 8.79
C VAL A 100 9.86 5.48 9.80
N SER A 101 9.25 6.67 9.84
CA SER A 101 9.66 7.78 10.70
C SER A 101 9.15 7.68 12.16
N SER A 102 8.43 6.62 12.51
CA SER A 102 7.82 6.45 13.84
C SER A 102 8.75 5.78 14.88
N HIS A 103 8.24 5.62 16.10
CA HIS A 103 8.88 4.84 17.17
C HIS A 103 8.46 3.36 17.19
N LEU A 104 7.89 2.84 16.09
CA LEU A 104 7.55 1.42 15.97
C LEU A 104 8.80 0.53 15.99
N PRO A 105 8.64 -0.80 16.24
CA PRO A 105 9.77 -1.73 16.23
C PRO A 105 10.60 -1.64 14.95
N ARG A 106 11.93 -1.78 15.09
CA ARG A 106 12.89 -1.66 13.98
C ARG A 106 12.53 -2.54 12.78
N ASP A 107 12.16 -3.79 13.02
CA ASP A 107 11.82 -4.73 11.95
C ASP A 107 10.61 -4.26 11.14
N LEU A 108 9.61 -3.70 11.80
CA LEU A 108 8.41 -3.18 11.14
C LEU A 108 8.73 -1.91 10.34
N ARG A 109 9.56 -1.01 10.90
CA ARG A 109 10.06 0.18 10.19
C ARG A 109 10.90 -0.21 8.97
N SER A 110 11.75 -1.23 9.09
CA SER A 110 12.53 -1.80 7.99
C SER A 110 11.61 -2.36 6.88
N CYS A 111 10.62 -3.17 7.24
CA CYS A 111 9.65 -3.68 6.28
C CYS A 111 8.87 -2.55 5.58
N ALA A 112 8.50 -1.51 6.32
CA ALA A 112 7.82 -0.35 5.75
C ALA A 112 8.72 0.42 4.77
N LEU A 113 10.02 0.54 5.06
CA LEU A 113 10.97 1.18 4.16
C LEU A 113 11.13 0.39 2.85
N THR A 114 11.22 -0.94 2.93
CA THR A 114 11.24 -1.80 1.74
C THR A 114 9.92 -1.71 0.95
N ALA A 115 8.77 -1.70 1.63
CA ALA A 115 7.48 -1.51 0.99
C ALA A 115 7.39 -0.13 0.32
N TYR A 116 7.95 0.92 0.93
CA TYR A 116 7.94 2.26 0.36
C TYR A 116 8.79 2.32 -0.92
N ALA A 117 9.96 1.68 -0.92
CA ALA A 117 10.79 1.56 -2.12
C ALA A 117 10.04 0.87 -3.27
N GLU A 118 9.22 -0.14 -2.98
CA GLU A 118 8.38 -0.79 -4.00
C GLU A 118 7.28 0.14 -4.54
N ILE A 119 6.58 0.88 -3.67
CA ILE A 119 5.60 1.89 -4.11
C ILE A 119 6.27 2.99 -4.95
N ALA A 120 7.45 3.45 -4.54
CA ALA A 120 8.22 4.43 -5.29
C ALA A 120 8.65 3.89 -6.66
N ARG A 121 9.00 2.60 -6.77
CA ARG A 121 9.28 1.96 -8.05
C ARG A 121 8.06 2.00 -8.99
N LEU A 122 6.85 1.73 -8.48
CA LEU A 122 5.61 1.85 -9.27
C LEU A 122 5.35 3.31 -9.70
N CYS A 123 5.52 4.27 -8.78
CA CYS A 123 5.42 5.69 -9.10
C CYS A 123 6.42 6.13 -10.17
N TYR A 124 7.67 5.64 -10.13
CA TYR A 124 8.68 5.95 -11.15
C TYR A 124 8.28 5.42 -12.53
N GLN A 125 7.70 4.23 -12.60
CA GLN A 125 7.16 3.68 -13.86
C GLN A 125 5.99 4.51 -14.38
N LEU A 126 5.10 4.98 -13.50
CA LEU A 126 3.98 5.84 -13.86
C LEU A 126 4.44 7.21 -14.36
N ALA A 127 5.38 7.85 -13.65
CA ALA A 127 5.92 9.16 -14.00
C ALA A 127 6.58 9.16 -15.40
N GLN A 128 7.24 8.06 -15.78
CA GLN A 128 7.81 7.91 -17.13
C GLN A 128 6.76 7.76 -18.23
N LYS A 129 5.62 7.14 -17.94
CA LYS A 129 4.56 6.87 -18.94
C LYS A 129 3.61 8.05 -19.10
N GLU A 130 3.20 8.64 -17.99
CA GLU A 130 2.08 9.59 -17.93
C GLU A 130 2.49 11.01 -17.50
N ALA A 131 3.79 11.26 -17.25
CA ALA A 131 4.30 12.54 -16.72
C ALA A 131 3.60 13.02 -15.43
N ALA A 132 3.11 12.09 -14.61
CA ALA A 132 2.37 12.37 -13.37
C ALA A 132 3.28 13.03 -12.31
N VAL A 133 2.99 14.27 -11.96
CA VAL A 133 3.77 15.10 -11.02
C VAL A 133 3.71 14.52 -9.61
N THR A 134 2.56 13.99 -9.20
CA THR A 134 2.37 13.38 -7.87
C THR A 134 3.25 12.16 -7.70
N SER A 135 3.34 11.32 -8.73
CA SER A 135 4.20 10.13 -8.69
C SER A 135 5.69 10.50 -8.64
N GLN A 136 6.11 11.54 -9.37
CA GLN A 136 7.49 12.03 -9.29
C GLN A 136 7.84 12.51 -7.87
N LYS A 137 6.95 13.25 -7.21
CA LYS A 137 7.14 13.69 -5.82
C LYS A 137 7.28 12.51 -4.84
N VAL A 138 6.50 11.44 -5.04
CA VAL A 138 6.60 10.23 -4.20
C VAL A 138 7.96 9.57 -4.34
N VAL A 139 8.53 9.52 -5.55
CA VAL A 139 9.87 8.98 -5.80
C VAL A 139 10.92 9.78 -5.03
N GLU A 140 10.89 11.11 -5.15
CA GLU A 140 11.82 12.02 -4.46
C GLU A 140 11.72 11.87 -2.93
N GLN A 141 10.50 11.86 -2.39
CA GLN A 141 10.27 11.67 -0.96
C GLN A 141 10.77 10.31 -0.45
N CYS A 142 10.61 9.25 -1.24
CA CYS A 142 11.13 7.94 -0.89
C CYS A 142 12.67 7.92 -0.89
N GLN A 143 13.32 8.63 -1.82
CA GLN A 143 14.79 8.74 -1.84
C GLN A 143 15.30 9.44 -0.58
N ASP A 144 14.72 10.58 -0.20
CA ASP A 144 15.07 11.30 1.03
C ASP A 144 14.87 10.42 2.28
N CYS A 145 13.75 9.68 2.33
CA CYS A 145 13.44 8.77 3.43
C CYS A 145 14.45 7.61 3.49
N TRP A 146 14.82 7.05 2.33
CA TRP A 146 15.80 5.98 2.22
C TRP A 146 17.18 6.44 2.71
N GLU A 147 17.69 7.56 2.23
CA GLU A 147 18.99 8.11 2.64
C GLU A 147 19.05 8.34 4.15
N ARG A 148 17.94 8.83 4.73
CA ARG A 148 17.85 9.10 6.17
C ARG A 148 17.88 7.83 7.03
N TYR A 149 17.17 6.77 6.62
CA TYR A 149 16.90 5.64 7.50
C TYR A 149 17.54 4.31 7.10
N CYS A 150 18.08 4.17 5.87
CA CYS A 150 18.59 2.88 5.40
C CYS A 150 19.72 2.31 6.26
N SER A 151 20.67 3.15 6.71
CA SER A 151 21.79 2.73 7.55
C SER A 151 21.36 2.26 8.95
N GLU A 152 20.27 2.80 9.47
CA GLU A 152 19.69 2.41 10.77
C GLU A 152 18.87 1.12 10.62
N LEU A 153 18.04 1.04 9.59
CA LEU A 153 16.98 0.03 9.47
C LEU A 153 17.40 -1.20 8.69
N ILE A 154 18.23 -1.05 7.66
CA ILE A 154 18.68 -2.14 6.80
C ILE A 154 20.06 -2.58 7.28
N PRO A 155 20.24 -3.82 7.77
CA PRO A 155 21.55 -4.32 8.17
C PRO A 155 22.51 -4.30 6.97
N SER A 156 23.66 -3.66 7.13
CA SER A 156 24.79 -3.84 6.21
C SER A 156 25.25 -5.30 6.30
N HIS A 157 25.17 -6.05 5.21
CA HIS A 157 25.71 -7.41 5.10
C HIS A 157 27.23 -7.42 5.18
#